data_AF-A0A813XET5-F1
#
_entry.id   AF-A0A813XET5-F1
#
_cell.length_a   1.000
_cell.length_b   1.000
_cell.length_c   1.000
_cell.angle_alpha   90.00
_cell.angle_beta   90.00
_cell.angle_gamma   90.00
#
_symmetry.space_group_name_H-M   'P 1'
#
loop_
_entity.id
_entity.type
_entity.pdbx_description
1 polymer ?
#
loop_
_entity_poly.entity_id
_entity_poly.type
_entity_poly.pdbx_seq_one_letter_code
_entity_poly.pdbx_strand_id
1 'polypeptide(L)'
;MLRFGSLFCCLQCLYLIGQVCGHGYLADPPARSSAWLFDKTFDQCCRYYNHAQMFCGGAYRQWTVNGGKCSICGEAYDLKDKLFDLGGKMYLGKIVRTYTQGATIPVTVILTANHLGVFEFRVCNIDNDPNQDATQACLNLNLLNVTIETSPTGVDRESTQYPVSRLAATVHLNVTLPPNLVCKHCVFQWKYRTGNSWGSSNGKACLGCGRENEEFYGCSDIAIRSANESAQIERAEAATKSSNMTVPTSAPIAQTTAVSEVSLRKCRSAATFSETFDLSSIMNRYCETVCSENCSSDKILGNSVLYEACVATCAPTSDVNKRLNKTEVSSSDKTILLFEAETYKQRLPLPATCLISRIGRRQYLSYYY
;
A
#
# COMPACT_ATOMS: atom_id res chain seq x y z
N MET A 1 -6.60 -51.74 23.43
CA MET A 1 -5.71 -50.63 23.84
C MET A 1 -5.28 -49.87 22.60
N LEU A 2 -6.10 -48.93 22.14
CA LEU A 2 -5.86 -48.14 20.93
C LEU A 2 -6.35 -46.73 21.22
N ARG A 3 -5.62 -45.74 20.67
CA ARG A 3 -5.92 -44.30 20.60
C ARG A 3 -5.22 -43.39 21.63
N PHE A 4 -3.89 -43.48 21.72
CA PHE A 4 -3.06 -42.35 22.16
C PHE A 4 -2.39 -41.58 20.99
N GLY A 5 -2.53 -42.05 19.74
CA GLY A 5 -1.85 -41.45 18.58
C GLY A 5 -2.52 -40.20 17.96
N SER A 6 -3.84 -40.04 18.10
CA SER A 6 -4.55 -38.91 17.45
C SER A 6 -4.37 -37.57 18.18
N LEU A 7 -4.10 -37.57 19.49
CA LEU A 7 -3.95 -36.33 20.25
C LEU A 7 -2.61 -35.62 19.95
N PHE A 8 -1.55 -36.41 19.72
CA PHE A 8 -0.21 -35.89 19.39
C PHE A 8 -0.16 -35.26 17.98
N CYS A 9 -0.90 -35.82 17.03
CA CYS A 9 -0.98 -35.29 15.65
C CYS A 9 -1.71 -33.93 15.59
N CYS A 10 -2.78 -33.75 16.39
CA CYS A 10 -3.48 -32.46 16.47
C CYS A 10 -2.65 -31.37 17.17
N LEU A 11 -1.87 -31.71 18.20
CA LEU A 11 -0.96 -30.77 18.87
C LEU A 11 0.21 -30.35 17.97
N GLN A 12 0.70 -31.23 17.09
CA GLN A 12 1.72 -30.90 16.08
C GLN A 12 1.17 -30.01 14.95
N CYS A 13 -0.09 -30.21 14.53
CA CYS A 13 -0.75 -29.35 13.54
C CYS A 13 -1.11 -27.96 14.06
N LEU A 14 -1.35 -27.81 15.37
CA LEU A 14 -1.54 -26.49 16.03
C LEU A 14 -0.24 -25.69 16.17
N TYR A 15 0.93 -26.34 16.04
CA TYR A 15 2.24 -25.65 16.04
C TYR A 15 2.64 -25.12 14.65
N LEU A 16 1.84 -25.42 13.62
CA LEU A 16 2.02 -24.95 12.24
C LEU A 16 1.04 -23.82 11.86
N ILE A 17 0.45 -23.15 12.86
CA ILE A 17 -0.21 -21.87 12.62
C ILE A 17 0.92 -20.87 12.35
N GLY A 18 1.09 -20.55 11.07
CA GLY A 18 2.24 -19.83 10.55
C GLY A 18 2.63 -18.62 11.40
N GLN A 19 3.93 -18.42 11.57
CA GLN A 19 4.46 -17.10 11.85
C GLN A 19 4.16 -16.22 10.64
N VAL A 20 2.93 -15.71 10.54
CA VAL A 20 2.61 -14.63 9.62
C VAL A 20 3.22 -13.38 10.24
N CYS A 21 4.52 -13.21 10.03
CA CYS A 21 5.26 -12.05 10.49
C CYS A 21 4.97 -10.91 9.50
N GLY A 22 3.74 -10.38 9.61
CA GLY A 22 3.29 -9.19 8.91
C GLY A 22 3.88 -7.95 9.59
N HIS A 23 4.40 -7.04 8.79
CA HIS A 23 5.09 -5.81 9.18
C HIS A 23 4.68 -4.67 8.23
N GLY A 24 5.41 -3.55 8.18
CA GLY A 24 5.12 -2.44 7.27
C GLY A 24 6.10 -2.33 6.09
N TYR A 25 5.66 -1.75 4.97
CA TYR A 25 6.55 -1.37 3.87
C TYR A 25 6.16 -0.03 3.25
N LEU A 26 7.16 0.68 2.72
CA LEU A 26 6.97 1.86 1.89
C LEU A 26 6.48 1.41 0.51
N ALA A 27 5.26 1.81 0.16
CA ALA A 27 4.57 1.42 -1.07
C ALA A 27 4.71 2.48 -2.17
N ASP A 28 4.76 3.75 -1.82
CA ASP A 28 4.97 4.85 -2.77
C ASP A 28 5.77 6.00 -2.13
N PRO A 29 6.92 6.44 -2.70
CA PRO A 29 7.66 5.77 -3.77
C PRO A 29 8.05 4.35 -3.36
N PRO A 30 7.85 3.32 -4.20
CA PRO A 30 8.02 1.94 -3.76
C PRO A 30 9.48 1.65 -3.37
N ALA A 31 9.67 1.04 -2.20
CA ALA A 31 11.01 0.69 -1.73
C ALA A 31 11.63 -0.42 -2.58
N ARG A 32 12.97 -0.51 -2.59
CA ARG A 32 13.75 -1.58 -3.27
C ARG A 32 13.19 -2.98 -2.95
N SER A 33 12.77 -3.20 -1.71
CA SER A 33 12.18 -4.47 -1.25
C SER A 33 10.75 -4.71 -1.75
N SER A 34 9.94 -3.68 -1.97
CA SER A 34 8.51 -3.76 -2.32
C SER A 34 8.21 -3.39 -3.79
N ALA A 35 9.17 -2.87 -4.55
CA ALA A 35 8.99 -2.38 -5.91
C ALA A 35 8.46 -3.44 -6.88
N TRP A 36 8.77 -4.72 -6.65
CA TRP A 36 8.24 -5.84 -7.42
C TRP A 36 6.71 -5.95 -7.41
N LEU A 37 6.04 -5.40 -6.38
CA LEU A 37 4.57 -5.38 -6.31
C LEU A 37 3.94 -4.43 -7.35
N PHE A 38 4.69 -3.41 -7.76
CA PHE A 38 4.16 -2.28 -8.53
C PHE A 38 4.79 -2.16 -9.92
N ASP A 39 5.95 -2.77 -10.14
CA ASP A 39 6.70 -2.67 -11.40
C ASP A 39 7.16 -4.06 -11.89
N LYS A 40 6.73 -4.41 -13.11
CA LYS A 40 7.02 -5.70 -13.75
C LYS A 40 8.51 -5.98 -13.92
N THR A 41 9.35 -4.95 -14.07
CA THR A 41 10.80 -5.12 -14.20
C THR A 41 11.41 -5.68 -12.91
N PHE A 42 10.94 -5.19 -11.76
CA PHE A 42 11.34 -5.72 -10.45
C PHE A 42 10.70 -7.09 -10.20
N ASP A 43 9.47 -7.34 -10.63
CA ASP A 43 8.81 -8.66 -10.48
C ASP A 43 9.57 -9.80 -11.18
N GLN A 44 10.14 -9.54 -12.35
CA GLN A 44 10.89 -10.52 -13.12
C GLN A 44 12.31 -10.75 -12.56
N CYS A 45 12.95 -9.68 -12.09
CA CYS A 45 14.33 -9.71 -11.61
C CYS A 45 14.43 -10.18 -10.15
N CYS A 46 13.56 -9.63 -9.31
CA CYS A 46 13.96 -9.23 -7.97
C CYS A 46 12.77 -9.31 -7.00
N ARG A 47 11.95 -10.36 -7.18
CA ARG A 47 10.78 -10.64 -6.33
C ARG A 47 11.20 -11.00 -4.91
N TYR A 48 10.68 -10.28 -3.92
CA TYR A 48 11.00 -10.49 -2.51
C TYR A 48 9.74 -10.56 -1.63
N TYR A 49 9.35 -11.79 -1.24
CA TYR A 49 8.10 -12.02 -0.50
C TYR A 49 8.11 -11.46 0.92
N ASN A 50 9.29 -11.27 1.53
CA ASN A 50 9.43 -10.71 2.88
C ASN A 50 9.62 -9.18 2.87
N HIS A 51 9.11 -8.48 1.85
CA HIS A 51 9.26 -7.04 1.65
C HIS A 51 8.74 -6.17 2.81
N ALA A 52 7.79 -6.68 3.58
CA ALA A 52 7.32 -6.02 4.80
C ALA A 52 8.31 -6.18 5.97
N GLN A 53 9.19 -7.17 5.96
CA GLN A 53 10.07 -7.55 7.07
C GLN A 53 11.45 -6.88 6.96
N MET A 54 11.49 -5.60 6.61
CA MET A 54 12.74 -4.81 6.55
C MET A 54 13.04 -4.18 7.92
N PHE A 55 13.13 -5.06 8.91
CA PHE A 55 13.08 -4.81 10.36
C PHE A 55 14.44 -4.89 11.08
N CYS A 56 15.53 -4.61 10.37
CA CYS A 56 16.90 -4.66 10.91
C CYS A 56 17.33 -6.02 11.46
N GLY A 57 16.62 -7.10 11.08
CA GLY A 57 16.79 -8.44 11.63
C GLY A 57 16.12 -8.70 12.98
N GLY A 58 15.22 -7.81 13.40
CA GLY A 58 14.49 -7.86 14.66
C GLY A 58 15.16 -7.05 15.78
N ALA A 59 14.36 -6.58 16.74
CA ALA A 59 14.79 -5.68 17.81
C ALA A 59 16.04 -6.17 18.57
N TYR A 60 16.09 -7.45 18.96
CA TYR A 60 17.24 -8.01 19.67
C TYR A 60 18.54 -7.91 18.85
N ARG A 61 18.49 -8.31 17.57
CA ARG A 61 19.67 -8.29 16.69
C ARG A 61 20.11 -6.86 16.44
N GLN A 62 19.18 -5.93 16.21
CA GLN A 62 19.50 -4.52 16.04
C GLN A 62 20.18 -3.94 17.28
N TRP A 63 19.53 -4.01 18.44
CA TRP A 63 19.95 -3.26 19.63
C TRP A 63 21.07 -3.94 20.40
N THR A 64 21.01 -5.27 20.57
CA THR A 64 21.98 -6.01 21.40
C THR A 64 23.20 -6.45 20.59
N VAL A 65 23.01 -6.99 19.38
CA VAL A 65 24.11 -7.52 18.57
C VAL A 65 24.77 -6.41 17.75
N ASN A 66 23.98 -5.57 17.09
CA ASN A 66 24.47 -4.56 16.15
C ASN A 66 24.63 -3.17 16.78
N GLY A 67 24.47 -3.03 18.10
CA GLY A 67 24.64 -1.76 18.81
C GLY A 67 23.69 -0.66 18.33
N GLY A 68 22.47 -1.03 17.94
CA GLY A 68 21.44 -0.15 17.40
C GLY A 68 21.50 0.09 15.89
N LYS A 69 22.51 -0.45 15.20
CA LYS A 69 22.69 -0.23 13.77
C LYS A 69 21.76 -1.10 12.92
N CYS A 70 21.34 -0.54 11.79
CA CYS A 70 20.53 -1.16 10.76
C CYS A 70 21.12 -0.82 9.38
N SER A 71 20.92 -1.66 8.35
CA SER A 71 21.18 -1.21 6.97
C SER A 71 20.20 -0.09 6.62
N ILE A 72 20.61 0.82 5.72
CA ILE A 72 19.78 1.95 5.28
C ILE A 72 18.42 1.50 4.74
N CYS A 73 18.33 0.27 4.21
CA CYS A 73 17.10 -0.27 3.62
C CYS A 73 16.44 -1.37 4.47
N GLY A 74 16.87 -1.54 5.73
CA GLY A 74 16.18 -2.38 6.71
C GLY A 74 16.65 -3.82 6.82
N GLU A 75 17.69 -4.20 6.09
CA GLU A 75 18.39 -5.47 6.32
C GLU A 75 19.19 -5.40 7.63
N ALA A 76 19.44 -6.57 8.24
CA ALA A 76 20.28 -6.62 9.43
C ALA A 76 21.70 -6.14 9.11
N TYR A 77 22.23 -5.26 9.96
CA TYR A 77 23.46 -4.52 9.68
C TYR A 77 24.69 -5.41 9.44
N ASP A 78 24.78 -6.50 10.19
CA ASP A 78 25.86 -7.49 10.19
C ASP A 78 25.76 -8.54 9.06
N LEU A 79 24.75 -8.46 8.18
CA LEU A 79 24.72 -9.31 6.99
C LEU A 79 25.87 -8.95 6.06
N LYS A 80 26.64 -9.97 5.66
CA LYS A 80 27.70 -9.83 4.66
C LYS A 80 27.11 -9.52 3.28
N ASP A 81 26.11 -10.30 2.90
CA ASP A 81 25.45 -10.20 1.60
C ASP A 81 24.10 -9.50 1.76
N LYS A 82 24.10 -8.18 1.62
CA LYS A 82 22.88 -7.37 1.61
C LYS A 82 22.26 -7.39 0.22
N LEU A 83 20.96 -7.64 0.15
CA LEU A 83 20.23 -7.86 -1.09
C LEU A 83 19.94 -6.54 -1.83
N PHE A 84 19.70 -5.47 -1.08
CA PHE A 84 19.18 -4.21 -1.60
C PHE A 84 20.16 -3.04 -1.52
N ASP A 85 21.30 -3.22 -0.87
CA ASP A 85 22.43 -2.28 -0.98
C ASP A 85 23.04 -2.39 -2.40
N LEU A 86 23.76 -1.35 -2.84
CA LEU A 86 24.46 -1.38 -4.13
C LEU A 86 25.32 -2.65 -4.30
N GLY A 87 25.18 -3.29 -5.47
CA GLY A 87 25.85 -4.56 -5.78
C GLY A 87 25.14 -5.80 -5.22
N GLY A 88 24.11 -5.60 -4.39
CA GLY A 88 23.22 -6.65 -3.93
C GLY A 88 22.43 -7.27 -5.08
N LYS A 89 22.13 -8.57 -4.96
CA LYS A 89 21.48 -9.34 -6.04
C LYS A 89 20.06 -8.90 -6.38
N MET A 90 19.43 -8.07 -5.53
CA MET A 90 18.08 -7.52 -5.74
C MET A 90 18.10 -6.00 -5.95
N TYR A 91 19.29 -5.39 -6.07
CA TYR A 91 19.46 -3.99 -6.36
C TYR A 91 19.50 -3.74 -7.88
N LEU A 92 18.56 -2.94 -8.39
CA LEU A 92 18.56 -2.52 -9.80
C LEU A 92 19.06 -1.08 -10.02
N GLY A 93 19.06 -0.24 -8.98
CA GLY A 93 19.33 1.21 -9.12
C GLY A 93 18.33 1.94 -10.03
N LYS A 94 17.15 1.36 -10.27
CA LYS A 94 16.13 1.93 -11.16
C LYS A 94 15.35 3.02 -10.43
N ILE A 95 15.32 4.22 -11.02
CA ILE A 95 14.50 5.34 -10.56
C ILE A 95 13.02 4.96 -10.61
N VAL A 96 12.35 4.89 -9.46
CA VAL A 96 10.93 4.51 -9.34
C VAL A 96 9.99 5.71 -9.42
N ARG A 97 10.46 6.90 -9.05
CA ARG A 97 9.71 8.17 -9.13
C ARG A 97 10.65 9.33 -9.45
N THR A 98 10.09 10.35 -10.08
CA THR A 98 10.78 11.62 -10.32
C THR A 98 9.91 12.75 -9.78
N TYR A 99 10.51 13.63 -9.00
CA TYR A 99 9.84 14.76 -8.36
C TYR A 99 10.52 16.08 -8.69
N THR A 100 9.87 17.18 -8.35
CA THR A 100 10.43 18.52 -8.45
C THR A 100 11.04 18.94 -7.10
N GLN A 101 12.19 19.63 -7.10
CA GLN A 101 12.80 20.16 -5.89
C GLN A 101 11.80 21.02 -5.09
N GLY A 102 11.82 20.92 -3.76
CA GLY A 102 10.90 21.67 -2.89
C GLY A 102 9.43 21.22 -2.94
N ALA A 103 9.07 20.23 -3.76
CA ALA A 103 7.68 19.78 -3.83
C ALA A 103 7.27 19.01 -2.58
N THR A 104 5.99 19.16 -2.21
CA THR A 104 5.31 18.25 -1.30
C THR A 104 4.82 17.05 -2.09
N ILE A 105 5.33 15.86 -1.75
CA ILE A 105 5.08 14.61 -2.46
C ILE A 105 4.12 13.72 -1.65
N PRO A 106 3.18 13.01 -2.32
CA PRO A 106 2.39 11.99 -1.67
C PRO A 106 3.26 10.77 -1.37
N VAL A 107 3.10 10.22 -0.18
CA VAL A 107 3.79 9.02 0.28
C VAL A 107 2.76 8.04 0.83
N THR A 108 2.90 6.77 0.46
CA THR A 108 2.03 5.69 0.95
C THR A 108 2.86 4.63 1.66
N VAL A 109 2.49 4.35 2.91
CA VAL A 109 3.03 3.25 3.71
C VAL A 109 1.91 2.25 3.99
N ILE A 110 2.19 0.96 3.79
CA ILE A 110 1.24 -0.11 4.08
C ILE A 110 1.74 -0.88 5.31
N LEU A 111 0.91 -0.96 6.34
CA LEU A 111 1.11 -1.72 7.56
C LEU A 111 0.28 -3.00 7.48
N THR A 112 0.94 -4.15 7.35
CA THR A 112 0.29 -5.46 7.51
C THR A 112 0.14 -5.87 8.97
N ALA A 113 0.92 -5.24 9.87
CA ALA A 113 0.68 -5.18 11.31
C ALA A 113 1.04 -3.78 11.83
N ASN A 114 0.19 -3.20 12.66
CA ASN A 114 0.39 -1.87 13.22
C ASN A 114 0.96 -1.97 14.63
N HIS A 115 2.15 -1.42 14.82
CA HIS A 115 2.90 -1.45 16.08
C HIS A 115 2.97 -0.08 16.77
N LEU A 116 2.08 0.87 16.41
CA LEU A 116 2.09 2.26 16.91
C LEU A 116 3.43 2.95 16.66
N GLY A 117 3.70 4.10 17.27
CA GLY A 117 4.99 4.77 17.15
C GLY A 117 4.99 5.83 16.06
N VAL A 118 6.11 5.99 15.35
CA VAL A 118 6.32 7.14 14.46
C VAL A 118 7.03 6.78 13.16
N PHE A 119 6.62 7.41 12.06
CA PHE A 119 7.37 7.43 10.81
C PHE A 119 8.27 8.67 10.73
N GLU A 120 9.43 8.49 10.12
CA GLU A 120 10.36 9.55 9.73
C GLU A 120 10.77 9.31 8.27
N PHE A 121 11.02 10.40 7.55
CA PHE A 121 11.43 10.35 6.15
C PHE A 121 12.72 11.12 5.92
N ARG A 122 13.60 10.59 5.09
CA ARG A 122 14.92 11.16 4.78
C ARG A 122 15.20 11.06 3.29
N VAL A 123 16.11 11.90 2.81
CA VAL A 123 16.60 11.80 1.43
C VAL A 123 18.11 12.07 1.35
N CYS A 124 18.80 11.34 0.50
CA CYS A 124 20.23 11.52 0.25
C CYS A 124 20.46 11.62 -1.26
N ASN A 125 21.21 12.63 -1.70
CA ASN A 125 21.73 12.71 -3.07
C ASN A 125 23.01 11.88 -3.15
N ILE A 126 23.05 10.95 -4.11
CA ILE A 126 24.19 10.04 -4.31
C ILE A 126 24.92 10.26 -5.65
N ASP A 127 24.59 11.33 -6.40
CA ASP A 127 25.17 11.62 -7.72
C ASP A 127 26.71 11.70 -7.71
N ASN A 128 27.28 12.15 -6.60
CA ASN A 128 28.73 12.30 -6.42
C ASN A 128 29.29 11.40 -5.30
N ASP A 129 28.51 10.42 -4.82
CA ASP A 129 29.00 9.51 -3.79
C ASP A 129 29.95 8.48 -4.42
N PRO A 130 31.21 8.34 -3.94
CA PRO A 130 32.16 7.39 -4.51
C PRO A 130 31.72 5.94 -4.35
N ASN A 131 30.85 5.65 -3.37
CA ASN A 131 30.27 4.33 -3.14
C ASN A 131 28.93 4.15 -3.85
N GLN A 132 28.42 5.17 -4.55
CA GLN A 132 27.19 5.17 -5.36
C GLN A 132 25.94 4.61 -4.63
N ASP A 133 25.91 4.67 -3.31
CA ASP A 133 24.72 4.39 -2.50
C ASP A 133 24.70 5.31 -1.27
N ALA A 134 23.54 5.44 -0.66
CA ALA A 134 23.38 6.33 0.46
C ALA A 134 24.03 5.78 1.74
N THR A 135 24.54 6.69 2.56
CA THR A 135 24.92 6.38 3.94
C THR A 135 23.85 6.93 4.89
N GLN A 136 23.71 6.32 6.08
CA GLN A 136 22.82 6.88 7.10
C GLN A 136 23.25 8.30 7.50
N ALA A 137 24.55 8.62 7.44
CA ALA A 137 25.05 9.97 7.67
C ALA A 137 24.49 10.97 6.64
N CYS A 138 24.55 10.64 5.34
CA CYS A 138 23.96 11.48 4.30
C CYS A 138 22.44 11.64 4.45
N LEU A 139 21.73 10.54 4.72
CA LEU A 139 20.27 10.56 4.93
C LEU A 139 19.89 11.46 6.13
N ASN A 140 20.69 11.45 7.19
CA ASN A 140 20.44 12.27 8.37
C ASN A 140 20.65 13.78 8.13
N LEU A 141 21.32 14.19 7.03
CA LEU A 141 21.43 15.60 6.66
C LEU A 141 20.08 16.19 6.21
N ASN A 142 19.18 15.37 5.67
CA ASN A 142 17.88 15.81 5.17
C ASN A 142 16.75 14.99 5.81
N LEU A 143 16.47 15.25 7.08
CA LEU A 143 15.23 14.81 7.73
C LEU A 143 14.07 15.68 7.23
N LEU A 144 13.02 15.05 6.71
CA LEU A 144 11.96 15.73 5.96
C LEU A 144 10.75 16.05 6.84
N ASN A 145 10.09 17.16 6.51
CA ASN A 145 8.83 17.54 7.14
C ASN A 145 7.67 16.73 6.54
N VAL A 146 6.75 16.33 7.40
CA VAL A 146 5.49 15.68 7.07
C VAL A 146 4.33 16.57 7.51
N THR A 147 3.28 16.62 6.70
CA THR A 147 2.04 17.28 7.06
C THR A 147 1.21 16.35 7.95
N ILE A 148 0.82 16.82 9.14
CA ILE A 148 -0.10 16.11 10.02
C ILE A 148 -1.44 16.82 9.97
N GLU A 149 -2.41 16.19 9.29
CA GLU A 149 -3.78 16.69 9.20
C GLU A 149 -4.49 16.56 10.56
N THR A 150 -4.98 17.67 11.09
CA THR A 150 -5.75 17.72 12.34
C THR A 150 -7.17 18.21 12.06
N SER A 151 -8.05 17.32 11.57
CA SER A 151 -9.46 17.64 11.26
C SER A 151 -10.29 18.12 12.47
N PRO A 152 -11.40 18.88 12.33
CA PRO A 152 -11.80 19.78 11.24
C PRO A 152 -11.64 21.28 11.61
N THR A 153 -11.07 21.60 12.78
CA THR A 153 -10.88 22.97 13.28
C THR A 153 -9.40 23.36 13.45
N GLY A 154 -8.47 22.47 13.13
CA GLY A 154 -7.05 22.61 13.40
C GLY A 154 -6.23 22.95 12.16
N VAL A 155 -5.31 23.89 12.31
CA VAL A 155 -4.28 24.22 11.33
C VAL A 155 -3.37 23.00 11.14
N ASP A 156 -3.15 22.57 9.90
CA ASP A 156 -2.17 21.54 9.59
C ASP A 156 -0.83 21.88 10.20
N ARG A 157 -0.21 20.90 10.87
CA ARG A 157 1.10 21.09 11.49
C ARG A 157 2.16 20.33 10.71
N GLU A 158 3.31 20.97 10.53
CA GLU A 158 4.51 20.30 10.06
C GLU A 158 5.26 19.67 11.24
N SER A 159 5.81 18.48 11.00
CA SER A 159 6.64 17.74 11.96
C SER A 159 7.64 16.90 11.20
N THR A 160 8.73 16.46 11.83
CA THR A 160 9.63 15.44 11.24
C THR A 160 9.24 14.01 11.62
N GLN A 161 8.26 13.87 12.51
CA GLN A 161 7.73 12.60 13.00
C GLN A 161 6.23 12.54 12.75
N TYR A 162 5.79 11.56 11.96
CA TYR A 162 4.38 11.27 11.74
C TYR A 162 3.90 10.21 12.76
N PRO A 163 2.96 10.53 13.67
CA PRO A 163 2.45 9.55 14.63
C PRO A 163 1.53 8.53 13.94
N VAL A 164 1.80 7.24 14.15
CA VAL A 164 0.97 6.16 13.60
C VAL A 164 -0.27 5.97 14.47
N SER A 165 -1.45 6.15 13.88
CA SER A 165 -2.72 5.95 14.59
C SER A 165 -2.98 4.47 14.85
N ARG A 166 -3.75 4.14 15.89
CA ARG A 166 -4.03 2.74 16.29
C ARG A 166 -4.72 1.90 15.21
N LEU A 167 -5.49 2.53 14.32
CA LEU A 167 -6.29 1.86 13.30
C LEU A 167 -5.66 1.96 11.90
N ALA A 168 -4.45 2.52 11.79
CA ALA A 168 -3.79 2.64 10.50
C ALA A 168 -3.45 1.27 9.91
N ALA A 169 -3.88 1.04 8.67
CA ALA A 169 -3.49 -0.09 7.83
C ALA A 169 -2.77 0.42 6.57
N THR A 170 -3.38 1.38 5.87
CA THR A 170 -2.72 2.16 4.83
C THR A 170 -2.60 3.60 5.32
N VAL A 171 -1.40 4.17 5.26
CA VAL A 171 -1.13 5.55 5.65
C VAL A 171 -0.73 6.33 4.40
N HIS A 172 -1.60 7.25 4.01
CA HIS A 172 -1.30 8.28 3.03
C HIS A 172 -0.89 9.54 3.78
N LEU A 173 0.26 10.11 3.42
CA LEU A 173 0.74 11.35 4.01
C LEU A 173 1.54 12.15 2.98
N ASN A 174 1.74 13.43 3.29
CA ASN A 174 2.48 14.35 2.45
C ASN A 174 3.84 14.65 3.09
N VAL A 175 4.90 14.56 2.28
CA VAL A 175 6.30 14.80 2.70
C VAL A 175 6.89 15.91 1.84
N THR A 176 7.50 16.91 2.45
CA THR A 176 8.09 18.04 1.73
C THR A 176 9.57 17.78 1.44
N LEU A 177 9.94 17.78 0.16
CA LEU A 177 11.33 17.64 -0.28
C LEU A 177 12.12 18.94 -0.04
N PRO A 178 13.46 18.88 0.14
CA PRO A 178 14.24 20.08 0.34
C PRO A 178 14.22 20.99 -0.90
N PRO A 179 14.09 22.32 -0.74
CA PRO A 179 13.99 23.25 -1.87
C PRO A 179 15.27 23.37 -2.70
N ASN A 180 16.42 23.03 -2.10
CA ASN A 180 17.75 23.17 -2.71
C ASN A 180 18.40 21.82 -3.03
N LEU A 181 17.61 20.74 -3.11
CA LEU A 181 18.11 19.40 -3.42
C LEU A 181 17.66 18.99 -4.83
N VAL A 182 18.64 18.74 -5.70
CA VAL A 182 18.47 18.19 -7.05
C VAL A 182 19.41 17.00 -7.19
N CYS A 183 18.94 15.93 -7.79
CA CYS A 183 19.72 14.70 -7.98
C CYS A 183 19.17 13.88 -9.14
N LYS A 184 20.08 13.29 -9.92
CA LYS A 184 19.73 12.27 -10.91
C LYS A 184 19.36 10.96 -10.21
N HIS A 185 20.05 10.67 -9.11
CA HIS A 185 19.79 9.53 -8.24
C HIS A 185 19.86 9.97 -6.78
N CYS A 186 18.70 9.91 -6.12
CA CYS A 186 18.55 10.06 -4.69
C CYS A 186 18.02 8.76 -4.08
N VAL A 187 18.37 8.54 -2.82
CA VAL A 187 17.75 7.51 -1.98
C VAL A 187 16.79 8.19 -1.01
N PHE A 188 15.51 7.88 -1.14
CA PHE A 188 14.45 8.28 -0.20
C PHE A 188 14.23 7.17 0.83
N GLN A 189 14.39 7.46 2.12
CA GLN A 189 14.26 6.47 3.19
C GLN A 189 13.02 6.76 4.03
N TRP A 190 12.14 5.78 4.14
CA TRP A 190 11.18 5.66 5.22
C TRP A 190 11.83 4.91 6.38
N LYS A 191 11.66 5.43 7.59
CA LYS A 191 11.99 4.77 8.85
C LYS A 191 10.75 4.74 9.73
N TYR A 192 10.44 3.59 10.31
CA TYR A 192 9.37 3.41 11.26
C TYR A 192 9.92 2.88 12.56
N ARG A 193 9.89 3.70 13.61
CA ARG A 193 10.17 3.24 14.98
C ARG A 193 8.84 2.89 15.62
N THR A 194 8.69 1.62 15.97
CA THR A 194 7.48 1.12 16.64
C THR A 194 7.30 1.71 18.03
N GLY A 195 6.10 1.59 18.58
CA GLY A 195 5.72 2.17 19.87
C GLY A 195 4.92 1.24 20.77
N ASN A 196 4.96 -0.06 20.52
CA ASN A 196 4.22 -1.09 21.25
C ASN A 196 5.08 -1.86 22.28
N SER A 197 6.39 -1.59 22.35
CA SER A 197 7.27 -2.21 23.34
C SER A 197 7.35 -1.35 24.60
N TRP A 198 7.44 -1.98 25.77
CA TRP A 198 7.69 -1.26 27.01
C TRP A 198 9.17 -0.88 27.12
N GLY A 199 9.43 0.36 27.51
CA GLY A 199 10.77 0.79 27.85
C GLY A 199 10.77 1.97 28.81
N SER A 200 11.95 2.53 29.08
CA SER A 200 12.12 3.61 30.04
C SER A 200 12.61 4.88 29.34
N SER A 201 12.01 6.01 29.68
CA SER A 201 12.45 7.35 29.27
C SER A 201 12.50 8.24 30.50
N ASN A 202 13.65 8.88 30.76
CA ASN A 202 13.88 9.73 31.94
C ASN A 202 13.47 9.07 33.28
N GLY A 203 13.80 7.78 33.43
CA GLY A 203 13.51 7.00 34.64
C GLY A 203 12.05 6.56 34.80
N LYS A 204 11.17 6.86 33.83
CA LYS A 204 9.77 6.42 33.84
C LYS A 204 9.53 5.34 32.79
N ALA A 205 8.91 4.24 33.21
CA ALA A 205 8.46 3.19 32.30
C ALA A 205 7.19 3.65 31.55
N CYS A 206 7.19 3.52 30.23
CA CYS A 206 6.05 3.82 29.38
C CYS A 206 6.06 2.96 28.10
N LEU A 207 4.87 2.78 27.52
CA LEU A 207 4.71 2.10 26.24
C LEU A 207 5.32 2.96 25.12
N GLY A 208 6.15 2.35 24.27
CA GLY A 208 6.89 3.01 23.19
C GLY A 208 8.08 3.86 23.64
N CYS A 209 8.38 3.86 24.94
CA CYS A 209 9.53 4.58 25.48
C CYS A 209 10.82 3.77 25.35
N GLY A 210 11.96 4.46 25.47
CA GLY A 210 13.28 3.84 25.32
C GLY A 210 13.72 3.73 23.86
N ARG A 211 15.02 3.52 23.68
CA ARG A 211 15.64 3.44 22.35
C ARG A 211 15.36 2.11 21.64
N GLU A 212 15.11 1.04 22.40
CA GLU A 212 15.19 -0.36 21.92
C GLU A 212 13.88 -0.88 21.30
N ASN A 213 13.10 0.01 20.69
CA ASN A 213 11.90 -0.37 19.94
C ASN A 213 12.31 -1.00 18.60
N GLU A 214 11.52 -1.93 18.09
CA GLU A 214 11.75 -2.48 16.75
C GLU A 214 11.62 -1.37 15.70
N GLU A 215 12.50 -1.42 14.69
CA GLU A 215 12.51 -0.44 13.63
C GLU A 215 12.37 -1.10 12.25
N PHE A 216 11.61 -0.48 11.36
CA PHE A 216 11.43 -0.87 9.96
C PHE A 216 11.95 0.21 9.04
N TYR A 217 12.51 -0.17 7.90
CA TYR A 217 13.05 0.75 6.92
C TYR A 217 12.61 0.38 5.51
N GLY A 218 12.54 1.39 4.64
CA GLY A 218 12.38 1.19 3.20
C GLY A 218 13.09 2.30 2.44
N CYS A 219 13.98 1.94 1.52
CA CYS A 219 14.65 2.88 0.62
C CYS A 219 14.03 2.83 -0.77
N SER A 220 13.86 3.97 -1.42
CA SER A 220 13.43 4.07 -2.82
C SER A 220 14.41 4.90 -3.61
N ASP A 221 14.80 4.41 -4.79
CA ASP A 221 15.64 5.15 -5.72
C ASP A 221 14.78 6.13 -6.52
N ILE A 222 14.96 7.44 -6.31
CA ILE A 222 14.15 8.50 -6.91
C ILE A 222 15.04 9.53 -7.60
N ALA A 223 14.48 10.35 -8.48
CA ALA A 223 15.15 11.53 -9.02
C ALA A 223 14.44 12.81 -8.56
N ILE A 224 15.19 13.88 -8.36
CA ILE A 224 14.65 15.19 -8.02
C ILE A 224 15.19 16.19 -9.04
N ARG A 225 14.29 16.75 -9.86
CA ARG A 225 14.62 17.72 -10.91
C ARG A 225 14.53 19.14 -10.41
N SER A 226 15.24 20.03 -11.08
CA SER A 226 15.10 21.46 -10.81
C SER A 226 13.72 21.97 -11.20
N ALA A 227 13.23 23.01 -10.51
CA ALA A 227 11.93 23.61 -10.83
C ALA A 227 11.86 24.11 -12.29
N ASN A 228 12.98 24.64 -12.82
CA ASN A 228 13.07 25.07 -14.20
C ASN A 228 12.99 23.89 -15.17
N GLU A 229 13.71 22.80 -14.91
CA GLU A 229 13.65 21.59 -15.73
C GLU A 229 12.25 20.97 -15.75
N SER A 230 11.60 20.85 -14.58
CA SER A 230 10.22 20.37 -14.49
C SER A 230 9.26 21.25 -15.29
N ALA A 231 9.35 22.58 -15.16
CA ALA A 231 8.52 23.51 -15.90
C ALA A 231 8.74 23.44 -17.43
N GLN A 232 9.98 23.19 -17.87
CA GLN A 232 10.27 23.00 -19.29
C GLN A 232 9.62 21.72 -19.84
N ILE A 233 9.69 20.62 -19.09
CA ILE A 233 9.06 19.35 -19.47
C ILE A 233 7.54 19.49 -19.53
N GLU A 234 6.91 20.10 -18.52
CA GLU A 234 5.47 20.35 -18.50
C GLU A 234 5.02 21.21 -19.69
N ARG A 235 5.77 22.25 -20.06
CA ARG A 235 5.50 23.06 -21.25
C ARG A 235 5.62 22.26 -22.55
N ALA A 236 6.64 21.41 -22.66
CA ALA A 236 6.83 20.57 -23.84
C ALA A 236 5.72 19.52 -24.00
N GLU A 237 5.29 18.90 -22.91
CA GLU A 237 4.16 17.96 -22.89
C GLU A 237 2.83 18.66 -23.23
N ALA A 238 2.61 19.87 -22.70
CA ALA A 238 1.43 20.67 -23.04
C ALA A 238 1.42 21.09 -24.52
N ALA A 239 2.57 21.49 -25.08
CA ALA A 239 2.70 21.82 -26.50
C ALA A 239 2.43 20.60 -27.40
N THR A 240 2.89 19.41 -27.00
CA THR A 240 2.66 18.15 -27.73
C THR A 240 1.18 17.76 -27.70
N LYS A 241 0.49 17.93 -26.55
CA LYS A 241 -0.96 17.70 -26.45
C LYS A 241 -1.77 18.70 -27.27
N SER A 242 -1.33 19.96 -27.36
CA SER A 242 -2.01 21.00 -28.15
C SER A 242 -1.84 20.80 -29.66
N SER A 243 -0.70 20.26 -30.11
CA SER A 243 -0.44 19.94 -31.53
C SER A 243 -1.35 18.83 -32.07
N ASN A 244 -1.78 17.88 -31.24
CA ASN A 244 -2.67 16.78 -31.65
C ASN A 244 -4.15 17.18 -31.71
N MET A 245 -4.48 18.47 -31.58
CA MET A 245 -5.84 19.00 -31.60
C MET A 245 -6.18 19.75 -32.91
N THR A 246 -5.43 19.52 -34.00
CA THR A 246 -5.81 20.01 -35.33
C THR A 246 -6.85 19.09 -35.99
N VAL A 247 -8.04 19.67 -36.15
CA VAL A 247 -9.29 19.23 -36.80
C VAL A 247 -9.15 18.12 -37.87
N PRO A 248 -9.86 16.97 -37.75
CA PRO A 248 -10.14 16.11 -38.89
C PRO A 248 -11.37 16.65 -39.65
N THR A 249 -11.13 17.07 -40.89
CA THR A 249 -12.19 17.31 -41.89
C THR A 249 -12.94 16.00 -42.14
N SER A 250 -14.27 16.09 -42.10
CA SER A 250 -15.26 15.02 -42.24
C SER A 250 -15.05 14.08 -43.43
N ALA A 251 -14.96 12.77 -43.17
CA ALA A 251 -15.33 11.70 -44.09
C ALA A 251 -15.79 10.47 -43.28
N PRO A 252 -16.67 9.62 -43.83
CA PRO A 252 -17.64 8.86 -43.05
C PRO A 252 -17.09 7.62 -42.35
N ILE A 253 -17.82 7.29 -41.28
CA ILE A 253 -17.66 6.23 -40.29
C ILE A 253 -17.35 4.87 -40.92
N ALA A 254 -16.22 4.29 -40.51
CA ALA A 254 -16.04 2.84 -40.41
C ALA A 254 -15.61 2.51 -38.98
N GLN A 255 -16.55 1.96 -38.21
CA GLN A 255 -16.27 1.43 -36.88
C GLN A 255 -15.31 0.25 -37.00
N THR A 256 -14.14 0.36 -36.34
CA THR A 256 -13.33 -0.81 -36.03
C THR A 256 -12.87 -0.68 -34.59
N THR A 257 -13.56 -1.41 -33.73
CA THR A 257 -13.28 -1.54 -32.30
C THR A 257 -12.02 -2.37 -32.11
N ALA A 258 -10.87 -1.70 -31.95
CA ALA A 258 -9.68 -2.32 -31.41
C ALA A 258 -9.79 -2.36 -29.88
N VAL A 259 -10.29 -3.47 -29.36
CA VAL A 259 -10.27 -3.80 -27.92
C VAL A 259 -8.83 -4.14 -27.55
N SER A 260 -8.20 -3.29 -26.73
CA SER A 260 -6.92 -3.62 -26.10
C SER A 260 -7.15 -4.72 -25.05
N GLU A 261 -6.37 -5.80 -25.15
CA GLU A 261 -6.44 -6.93 -24.22
C GLU A 261 -6.10 -6.48 -22.80
N VAL A 262 -7.11 -6.48 -21.93
CA VAL A 262 -6.93 -6.37 -20.48
C VAL A 262 -6.20 -7.63 -19.99
N SER A 263 -4.97 -7.45 -19.54
CA SER A 263 -4.17 -8.49 -18.89
C SER A 263 -4.89 -8.98 -17.62
N LEU A 264 -5.48 -10.18 -17.70
CA LEU A 264 -6.16 -10.88 -16.61
C LEU A 264 -5.19 -11.15 -15.45
N ARG A 265 -5.30 -10.36 -14.38
CA ARG A 265 -4.65 -10.66 -13.09
C ARG A 265 -5.48 -11.73 -12.35
N LYS A 266 -4.81 -12.69 -11.71
CA LYS A 266 -5.43 -13.81 -10.98
C LYS A 266 -6.24 -13.30 -9.78
N CYS A 267 -7.54 -13.60 -9.76
CA CYS A 267 -8.47 -13.25 -8.67
C CYS A 267 -8.20 -14.08 -7.40
N ARG A 268 -8.35 -13.46 -6.23
CA ARG A 268 -8.11 -14.09 -4.91
C ARG A 268 -9.35 -14.64 -4.20
N SER A 269 -10.54 -14.59 -4.81
CA SER A 269 -11.73 -15.28 -4.29
C SER A 269 -12.70 -15.62 -5.41
N ALA A 270 -13.08 -16.90 -5.51
CA ALA A 270 -14.11 -17.37 -6.42
C ALA A 270 -15.27 -17.90 -5.58
N ALA A 271 -16.44 -17.24 -5.65
CA ALA A 271 -17.68 -17.80 -5.17
C ALA A 271 -18.46 -18.32 -6.38
N THR A 272 -18.80 -19.61 -6.39
CA THR A 272 -19.73 -20.17 -7.38
C THR A 272 -21.14 -19.69 -7.09
N PHE A 273 -21.79 -19.08 -8.08
CA PHE A 273 -23.20 -18.65 -8.02
C PHE A 273 -24.08 -19.59 -8.87
N SER A 274 -25.37 -19.65 -8.53
CA SER A 274 -26.41 -20.39 -9.24
C SER A 274 -26.57 -19.92 -10.70
N GLU A 275 -27.20 -20.74 -11.54
CA GLU A 275 -27.33 -20.54 -12.99
C GLU A 275 -28.14 -19.29 -13.39
N THR A 276 -28.88 -18.69 -12.45
CA THR A 276 -29.65 -17.46 -12.62
C THR A 276 -28.90 -16.27 -12.01
N PHE A 277 -28.79 -15.17 -12.76
CA PHE A 277 -28.22 -13.91 -12.26
C PHE A 277 -29.23 -13.22 -11.32
N ASP A 278 -29.06 -13.44 -10.02
CA ASP A 278 -29.84 -12.78 -8.97
C ASP A 278 -28.97 -11.73 -8.26
N LEU A 279 -29.07 -10.49 -8.73
CA LEU A 279 -28.34 -9.35 -8.19
C LEU A 279 -28.63 -9.14 -6.69
N SER A 280 -29.85 -9.44 -6.24
CA SER A 280 -30.25 -9.31 -4.83
C SER A 280 -29.48 -10.30 -3.95
N SER A 281 -29.31 -11.54 -4.42
CA SER A 281 -28.54 -12.57 -3.71
C SER A 281 -27.05 -12.22 -3.62
N ILE A 282 -26.46 -11.66 -4.68
CA ILE A 282 -25.05 -11.23 -4.70
C ILE A 282 -24.83 -10.06 -3.73
N MET A 283 -25.75 -9.08 -3.70
CA MET A 283 -25.64 -7.92 -2.81
C MET A 283 -25.91 -8.26 -1.34
N ASN A 284 -26.87 -9.15 -1.07
CA ASN A 284 -27.08 -9.64 0.30
C ASN A 284 -25.81 -10.29 0.85
N ARG A 285 -25.14 -11.11 0.03
CA ARG A 285 -23.90 -11.79 0.43
C ARG A 285 -22.70 -10.86 0.56
N TYR A 286 -22.65 -9.78 -0.24
CA TYR A 286 -21.69 -8.68 -0.05
C TYR A 286 -21.90 -8.01 1.31
N CYS A 287 -23.14 -7.62 1.62
CA CYS A 287 -23.50 -6.99 2.89
C CYS A 287 -23.21 -7.89 4.09
N GLU A 288 -23.55 -9.17 4.01
CA GLU A 288 -23.20 -10.15 5.04
C GLU A 288 -21.69 -10.21 5.28
N THR A 289 -20.88 -10.23 4.21
CA THR A 289 -19.42 -10.31 4.31
C THR A 289 -18.85 -9.05 4.97
N VAL A 290 -19.20 -7.87 4.46
CA VAL A 290 -18.73 -6.57 4.98
C VAL A 290 -19.19 -6.36 6.42
N CYS A 291 -20.44 -6.66 6.75
CA CYS A 291 -20.95 -6.53 8.12
C CYS A 291 -20.35 -7.58 9.06
N SER A 292 -20.03 -8.77 8.57
CA SER A 292 -19.37 -9.80 9.39
C SER A 292 -17.93 -9.44 9.76
N GLU A 293 -17.20 -8.78 8.86
CA GLU A 293 -15.82 -8.31 9.09
C GLU A 293 -15.78 -7.06 9.99
N ASN A 294 -16.77 -6.16 9.86
CA ASN A 294 -16.80 -4.91 10.62
C ASN A 294 -17.50 -5.01 11.98
N CYS A 295 -18.39 -5.99 12.18
CA CYS A 295 -19.15 -6.18 13.43
C CYS A 295 -18.77 -7.49 14.17
N SER A 296 -17.56 -8.02 13.93
CA SER A 296 -17.15 -9.33 14.45
C SER A 296 -17.19 -9.45 15.99
N SER A 297 -17.06 -8.34 16.72
CA SER A 297 -17.13 -8.31 18.18
C SER A 297 -18.53 -8.57 18.76
N ASP A 298 -19.60 -8.24 18.01
CA ASP A 298 -20.99 -8.39 18.49
C ASP A 298 -21.52 -9.82 18.35
N LYS A 299 -21.00 -10.58 17.38
CA LYS A 299 -21.30 -12.03 17.23
C LYS A 299 -20.83 -12.85 18.43
N ILE A 300 -19.77 -12.40 19.12
CA ILE A 300 -19.18 -13.11 20.28
C ILE A 300 -20.01 -12.87 21.55
N LEU A 301 -20.70 -11.73 21.64
CA LEU A 301 -21.52 -11.34 22.80
C LEU A 301 -23.01 -11.69 22.65
N GLY A 302 -23.43 -12.28 21.54
CA GLY A 302 -24.82 -12.67 21.29
C GLY A 302 -25.79 -11.50 21.09
N ASN A 303 -25.27 -10.29 20.87
CA ASN A 303 -26.08 -9.09 20.63
C ASN A 303 -26.16 -8.80 19.13
N SER A 304 -27.21 -9.30 18.46
CA SER A 304 -27.34 -9.20 16.99
C SER A 304 -27.76 -7.81 16.49
N VAL A 305 -28.05 -6.84 17.35
CA VAL A 305 -28.72 -5.59 16.96
C VAL A 305 -27.90 -4.75 15.98
N LEU A 306 -26.57 -4.66 16.16
CA LEU A 306 -25.69 -3.88 15.29
C LEU A 306 -25.39 -4.58 13.95
N TYR A 307 -25.26 -5.90 13.96
CA TYR A 307 -25.11 -6.70 12.74
C TYR A 307 -26.38 -6.64 11.88
N GLU A 308 -27.55 -6.83 12.49
CA GLU A 308 -28.84 -6.75 11.80
C GLU A 308 -29.10 -5.33 11.26
N ALA A 309 -28.74 -4.28 12.02
CA ALA A 309 -28.82 -2.90 11.54
C ALA A 309 -27.88 -2.63 10.35
N CYS A 310 -26.64 -3.16 10.38
CA CYS A 310 -25.69 -3.06 9.28
C CYS A 310 -26.20 -3.73 8.01
N VAL A 311 -26.72 -4.96 8.12
CA VAL A 311 -27.28 -5.69 6.98
C VAL A 311 -28.52 -4.97 6.42
N ALA A 312 -29.41 -4.47 7.30
CA ALA A 312 -30.61 -3.73 6.90
C ALA A 312 -30.31 -2.39 6.20
N THR A 313 -29.21 -1.71 6.56
CA THR A 313 -28.78 -0.46 5.90
C THR A 313 -27.90 -0.67 4.67
N CYS A 314 -27.24 -1.83 4.56
CA CYS A 314 -26.43 -2.18 3.40
C CYS A 314 -27.27 -2.64 2.19
N ALA A 315 -28.52 -3.08 2.41
CA ALA A 315 -29.41 -3.49 1.32
C ALA A 315 -29.68 -2.34 0.33
N PRO A 316 -29.60 -2.57 -0.99
CA PRO A 316 -29.86 -1.53 -1.98
C PRO A 316 -31.31 -1.05 -1.87
N THR A 317 -31.52 0.25 -1.75
CA THR A 317 -32.86 0.83 -1.92
C THR A 317 -33.35 0.53 -3.34
N SER A 318 -34.65 0.30 -3.50
CA SER A 318 -35.29 -0.04 -4.78
C SER A 318 -35.03 1.00 -5.89
N ASP A 319 -34.59 2.22 -5.53
CA ASP A 319 -34.20 3.29 -6.46
C ASP A 319 -32.80 3.13 -7.07
N VAL A 320 -31.87 2.42 -6.43
CA VAL A 320 -30.53 2.14 -6.99
C VAL A 320 -30.63 1.25 -8.24
N ASN A 321 -31.59 0.32 -8.26
CA ASN A 321 -31.88 -0.53 -9.43
C ASN A 321 -32.33 0.26 -10.67
N LYS A 322 -32.82 1.51 -10.52
CA LYS A 322 -33.25 2.35 -11.65
C LYS A 322 -32.14 3.25 -12.22
N ARG A 323 -31.05 3.49 -11.51
CA ARG A 323 -29.95 4.40 -11.92
C ARG A 323 -28.71 3.67 -12.45
N LEU A 324 -28.84 2.41 -12.79
CA LEU A 324 -27.74 1.64 -13.39
C LEU A 324 -27.60 1.99 -14.88
N ASN A 325 -26.62 2.82 -15.21
CA ASN A 325 -26.13 2.95 -16.59
C ASN A 325 -25.50 1.62 -17.01
N LYS A 326 -26.31 0.70 -17.53
CA LYS A 326 -25.85 -0.54 -18.15
C LYS A 326 -24.96 -0.21 -19.34
N THR A 327 -23.65 -0.31 -19.16
CA THR A 327 -22.74 -0.44 -20.29
C THR A 327 -22.37 -1.92 -20.39
N GLU A 328 -23.17 -2.68 -21.13
CA GLU A 328 -22.86 -4.07 -21.45
C GLU A 328 -21.73 -4.12 -22.47
N VAL A 329 -20.54 -4.55 -22.06
CA VAL A 329 -19.49 -4.94 -23.01
C VAL A 329 -19.62 -6.44 -23.23
N SER A 330 -20.27 -6.81 -24.34
CA SER A 330 -20.41 -8.19 -24.78
C SER A 330 -19.29 -8.53 -25.76
N SER A 331 -18.43 -9.47 -25.38
CA SER A 331 -17.69 -10.30 -26.34
C SER A 331 -18.06 -11.75 -26.07
N SER A 332 -18.07 -12.59 -27.11
CA SER A 332 -18.85 -13.82 -27.26
C SER A 332 -18.64 -14.97 -26.25
N ASP A 333 -18.06 -14.73 -25.08
CA ASP A 333 -18.09 -15.66 -23.92
C ASP A 333 -17.97 -14.96 -22.55
N LYS A 334 -18.04 -13.62 -22.51
CA LYS A 334 -17.84 -12.81 -21.28
C LYS A 334 -18.79 -11.62 -21.24
N THR A 335 -19.62 -11.57 -20.21
CA THR A 335 -20.38 -10.37 -19.84
C THR A 335 -19.69 -9.72 -18.64
N ILE A 336 -19.34 -8.45 -18.78
CA ILE A 336 -18.75 -7.63 -17.71
C ILE A 336 -19.76 -6.54 -17.36
N LEU A 337 -20.14 -6.46 -16.08
CA LEU A 337 -20.98 -5.39 -15.54
C LEU A 337 -20.15 -4.57 -14.54
N LEU A 338 -20.08 -3.26 -14.79
CA LEU A 338 -19.42 -2.26 -13.96
C LEU A 338 -20.48 -1.51 -13.14
N PHE A 339 -20.24 -1.37 -11.84
CA PHE A 339 -21.14 -0.64 -10.93
C PHE A 339 -20.35 0.42 -10.16
N GLU A 340 -20.88 1.64 -10.15
CA GLU A 340 -20.52 2.69 -9.17
C GLU A 340 -21.61 2.75 -8.11
N ALA A 341 -21.27 2.50 -6.86
CA ALA A 341 -22.17 2.69 -5.73
C ALA A 341 -21.95 4.09 -5.13
N GLU A 342 -22.92 5.00 -5.28
CA GLU A 342 -22.93 6.25 -4.53
C GLU A 342 -23.28 5.95 -3.06
N THR A 343 -22.29 6.03 -2.16
CA THR A 343 -22.53 5.96 -0.72
C THR A 343 -23.19 7.26 -0.24
N TYR A 344 -24.46 7.18 0.17
CA TYR A 344 -25.19 8.32 0.72
C TYR A 344 -24.56 8.79 2.05
N LYS A 345 -24.54 10.12 2.22
CA LYS A 345 -23.97 10.85 3.36
C LYS A 345 -24.42 10.30 4.71
N GLN A 346 -23.52 9.60 5.40
CA GLN A 346 -23.12 9.73 6.81
C GLN A 346 -22.59 8.37 7.31
N ARG A 347 -21.27 8.33 7.62
CA ARG A 347 -20.55 7.32 8.43
C ARG A 347 -20.11 5.97 7.82
N LEU A 348 -19.69 5.91 6.55
CA LEU A 348 -18.72 4.88 6.09
C LEU A 348 -17.79 5.51 5.01
N PRO A 349 -16.45 5.34 5.06
CA PRO A 349 -15.58 5.90 4.05
C PRO A 349 -15.37 4.93 2.86
N LEU A 350 -15.52 5.52 1.66
CA LEU A 350 -15.11 5.11 0.30
C LEU A 350 -16.16 4.39 -0.58
N PRO A 351 -16.31 4.83 -1.85
CA PRO A 351 -17.03 4.10 -2.88
C PRO A 351 -16.18 2.91 -3.36
N ALA A 352 -16.75 1.70 -3.36
CA ALA A 352 -16.12 0.52 -3.94
C ALA A 352 -16.62 0.33 -5.37
N THR A 353 -15.73 0.30 -6.37
CA THR A 353 -16.10 -0.13 -7.72
C THR A 353 -16.07 -1.65 -7.77
N CYS A 354 -17.20 -2.28 -8.10
CA CYS A 354 -17.28 -3.74 -8.20
C CYS A 354 -17.36 -4.18 -9.67
N LEU A 355 -16.49 -5.11 -10.09
CA LEU A 355 -16.63 -5.83 -11.34
C LEU A 355 -17.42 -7.11 -11.11
N ILE A 356 -18.47 -7.34 -11.88
CA ILE A 356 -19.04 -8.69 -12.01
C ILE A 356 -18.66 -9.22 -13.40
N SER A 357 -17.92 -10.32 -13.45
CA SER A 357 -17.59 -11.01 -14.70
C SER A 357 -18.21 -12.39 -14.75
N ARG A 358 -18.80 -12.75 -15.88
CA ARG A 358 -19.31 -14.10 -16.16
C ARG A 358 -18.34 -14.81 -17.11
N ILE A 359 -17.85 -16.00 -16.72
CA ILE A 359 -17.08 -16.90 -17.58
C ILE A 359 -17.78 -18.26 -17.58
N GLY A 360 -18.46 -18.59 -18.68
CA GLY A 360 -19.32 -19.77 -18.77
C GLY A 360 -20.51 -19.74 -17.77
N ARG A 361 -20.68 -20.80 -16.97
CA ARG A 361 -21.70 -20.86 -15.89
C ARG A 361 -21.24 -20.23 -14.57
N ARG A 362 -20.00 -19.73 -14.49
CA ARG A 362 -19.43 -19.17 -13.25
C ARG A 362 -19.44 -17.65 -13.30
N GLN A 363 -19.83 -17.04 -12.19
CA GLN A 363 -19.81 -15.60 -11.99
C GLN A 363 -18.73 -15.25 -10.97
N TYR A 364 -18.04 -14.14 -11.18
CA TYR A 364 -16.92 -13.68 -10.36
C TYR A 364 -17.18 -12.23 -9.98
N LEU A 365 -17.15 -11.95 -8.68
CA LEU A 365 -17.19 -10.59 -8.14
C LEU A 365 -15.75 -10.17 -7.84
N SER A 366 -15.33 -9.04 -8.38
CA SER A 366 -14.02 -8.45 -8.16
C SER A 366 -14.19 -7.09 -7.52
N TYR A 367 -13.45 -6.84 -6.46
CA TYR A 367 -13.43 -5.55 -5.77
C TYR A 367 -12.27 -4.73 -6.30
N TYR A 368 -12.54 -3.48 -6.69
CA TYR A 368 -11.52 -2.45 -6.86
C TYR A 368 -11.61 -1.50 -5.68
N TYR A 369 -10.49 -1.31 -5.00
CA TYR A 369 -10.29 -0.28 -3.98
C TYR A 369 -9.57 0.91 -4.61
#